data_AF-A0A2L2Z5Z4-F1
#
_entry.id   AF-A0A2L2Z5Z4-F1
#
_cell.length_a   1.000
_cell.length_b   1.000
_cell.length_c   1.000
_cell.angle_alpha   90.00
_cell.angle_beta   90.00
_cell.angle_gamma   90.00
#
_symmetry.space_group_name_H-M   'P 1'
#
loop_
_entity.id
_entity.type
_entity.pdbx_description
1 polymer ?
#
loop_
_entity_poly.entity_id
_entity_poly.type
_entity_poly.pdbx_seq_one_letter_code
_entity_poly.pdbx_strand_id
1 'polypeptide(L)' 'DADRFSSDDPLGALTINLNRVPRGARTAKLCNLSILQDATTPKVSLFKQKRVKGWWPLTESHRDGKTELTA' A
#
# COMPACT_ATOMS: atom_id res chain seq x y z
N ASP A 1 11.49 19.83 -5.95
CA ASP A 1 11.38 18.36 -5.73
C ASP A 1 9.94 17.85 -5.81
N ALA A 2 8.93 18.73 -5.77
CA ALA A 2 7.56 18.38 -6.17
C ALA A 2 7.28 18.62 -7.67
N ASP A 3 8.24 19.16 -8.43
CA ASP A 3 8.06 19.59 -9.83
C ASP A 3 8.04 18.44 -10.85
N ARG A 4 8.10 17.18 -10.38
CA ARG A 4 8.06 15.99 -11.24
C ARG A 4 6.63 15.46 -11.45
N PHE A 5 5.66 15.96 -10.70
CA PHE A 5 4.27 15.53 -10.77
C PHE A 5 3.36 16.73 -11.08
N SER A 6 2.53 16.58 -12.10
CA SER A 6 1.35 17.43 -12.30
C SER A 6 0.36 17.19 -11.14
N SER A 7 -0.51 18.17 -10.88
CA SER A 7 -1.57 18.03 -9.87
C SER A 7 -2.48 16.82 -10.09
N ASP A 8 -2.56 16.33 -11.34
CA ASP A 8 -3.44 15.24 -11.76
C ASP A 8 -2.69 13.92 -12.04
N ASP A 9 -1.38 13.88 -11.79
CA ASP A 9 -0.62 12.65 -12.00
C ASP A 9 -0.95 11.62 -10.90
N PRO A 10 -1.30 10.37 -11.26
CA PRO A 10 -1.58 9.35 -10.27
C PRO A 10 -0.29 8.97 -9.54
N LEU A 11 -0.27 9.19 -8.22
CA LEU A 11 0.86 8.82 -7.34
C LEU A 11 0.95 7.29 -7.09
N GLY A 12 0.28 6.46 -7.87
CA GLY A 12 0.20 5.02 -7.69
C GLY A 12 -1.14 4.53 -7.13
N ALA A 13 -1.20 3.22 -6.90
CA ALA A 13 -2.41 2.51 -6.53
C ALA A 13 -2.13 1.44 -5.47
N LEU A 14 -3.20 0.96 -4.84
CA LEU A 14 -3.17 -0.11 -3.85
C LEU A 14 -4.35 -1.06 -4.09
N THR A 15 -4.05 -2.33 -4.34
CA THR A 15 -5.05 -3.39 -4.45
C THR A 15 -4.97 -4.30 -3.24
N ILE A 16 -6.07 -4.48 -2.52
CA ILE A 16 -6.12 -5.31 -1.31
C ILE A 16 -7.34 -6.24 -1.34
N ASN A 17 -7.13 -7.49 -0.94
CA ASN A 17 -8.21 -8.44 -0.70
C ASN A 17 -8.91 -8.14 0.64
N LEU A 18 -10.17 -7.73 0.60
CA LEU A 18 -10.97 -7.35 1.78
C LEU A 18 -11.19 -8.50 2.79
N ASN A 19 -11.06 -9.76 2.37
CA ASN A 19 -11.10 -10.91 3.29
C ASN A 19 -9.79 -11.13 4.06
N ARG A 20 -8.68 -10.56 3.55
CA ARG A 20 -7.33 -10.82 4.04
C ARG A 20 -6.49 -9.53 3.99
N VAL A 21 -7.02 -8.44 4.53
CA VAL A 21 -6.34 -7.15 4.59
C VAL A 21 -5.12 -7.27 5.50
N PRO A 22 -3.88 -7.04 5.00
CA PRO A 22 -2.70 -7.05 5.84
C PRO A 22 -2.76 -5.89 6.83
N ARG A 23 -2.22 -6.06 8.03
CA ARG A 23 -2.11 -4.98 9.00
C ARG A 23 -1.16 -3.91 8.46
N GLY A 24 -1.66 -2.68 8.29
CA GLY A 24 -0.82 -1.53 7.91
C GLY A 24 0.21 -1.18 8.98
N ALA A 25 1.27 -0.49 8.58
CA ALA A 25 2.30 0.03 9.49
C ALA A 25 1.71 1.05 10.48
N ARG A 26 2.40 1.22 11.61
CA ARG A 26 2.02 2.19 12.65
C ARG A 26 2.34 3.64 12.24
N THR A 27 3.41 3.82 11.46
CA THR A 27 3.90 5.12 11.02
C THR A 27 4.27 5.06 9.54
N ALA A 28 4.25 6.20 8.85
CA ALA A 28 4.68 6.30 7.45
C ALA A 28 6.12 5.81 7.24
N LYS A 29 7.04 6.09 8.19
CA LYS A 29 8.44 5.64 8.14
C LYS A 29 8.61 4.12 8.14
N LEU A 30 7.64 3.38 8.71
CA LEU A 30 7.65 1.91 8.73
C LEU A 30 6.83 1.32 7.58
N CYS A 31 6.24 2.16 6.74
CA CYS A 31 5.41 1.74 5.62
C CYS A 31 6.32 1.35 4.44
N ASN A 32 6.37 0.06 4.11
CA ASN A 32 7.19 -0.46 3.03
C ASN A 32 6.51 -1.68 2.37
N LEU A 33 7.03 -2.13 1.22
CA LEU A 33 6.42 -3.20 0.40
C LEU A 33 6.28 -4.54 1.12
N SER A 34 7.12 -4.81 2.14
CA SER A 34 7.04 -6.08 2.86
C SER A 34 5.67 -6.29 3.52
N ILE A 35 4.98 -5.20 3.89
CA ILE A 35 3.62 -5.26 4.47
C ILE A 35 2.61 -5.93 3.52
N LEU A 36 2.80 -5.78 2.21
CA LEU A 36 1.93 -6.38 1.20
C LEU A 36 2.38 -7.79 0.77
N GLN A 37 3.70 -8.04 0.79
CA GLN A 37 4.31 -9.27 0.26
C GLN A 37 4.51 -10.36 1.32
N ASP A 38 4.62 -9.98 2.59
CA ASP A 38 4.93 -10.90 3.67
C ASP A 38 3.72 -11.79 4.02
N ALA A 39 3.91 -13.10 3.83
CA ALA A 39 2.90 -14.10 4.16
C ALA A 39 2.61 -14.17 5.66
N THR A 40 3.58 -13.81 6.50
CA THR A 40 3.51 -13.88 7.98
C THR A 40 2.80 -12.67 8.59
N THR A 41 2.65 -11.58 7.83
CA THR A 41 1.95 -10.38 8.30
C THR A 41 0.49 -10.74 8.66
N PRO A 42 0.05 -10.43 9.89
CA PRO A 42 -1.32 -10.71 10.32
C PRO A 42 -2.36 -10.05 9.41
N LYS A 43 -3.38 -10.81 9.03
CA LYS A 43 -4.44 -10.39 8.11
C LYS A 43 -5.79 -10.37 8.81
N VAL A 44 -6.63 -9.40 8.44
CA VAL A 44 -7.99 -9.25 8.95
C VAL A 44 -9.00 -9.27 7.81
N SER A 45 -10.20 -9.78 8.09
CA SER A 45 -11.33 -9.66 7.15
C SER A 45 -12.14 -8.42 7.51
N LEU A 46 -12.28 -7.47 6.58
CA LEU A 46 -13.10 -6.26 6.79
C LEU A 46 -14.60 -6.56 6.87
N PHE A 47 -15.01 -7.72 6.38
CA PHE A 47 -16.38 -8.22 6.56
C PHE A 47 -16.67 -8.61 8.01
N LYS A 48 -15.64 -9.09 8.75
CA LYS A 48 -15.73 -9.43 10.18
C LYS A 48 -15.40 -8.24 11.07
N GLN A 49 -14.35 -7.48 10.73
CA GLN A 49 -13.92 -6.28 11.43
C GLN A 49 -14.13 -5.07 10.52
N LYS A 50 -15.25 -4.37 10.68
CA LYS A 50 -15.72 -3.30 9.76
C LYS A 50 -14.74 -2.16 9.47
N ARG A 51 -13.70 -1.99 10.30
CA ARG A 51 -12.73 -0.89 10.17
C ARG A 51 -11.32 -1.36 10.49
N VAL A 52 -10.36 -0.84 9.73
CA VAL A 52 -8.92 -0.98 9.96
C VAL A 52 -8.28 0.40 9.79
N LYS A 53 -7.21 0.67 10.53
CA LYS A 53 -6.39 1.88 10.40
C LYS A 53 -4.92 1.47 10.35
N GLY A 54 -4.15 2.11 9.49
CA GLY A 54 -2.73 1.84 9.30
C GLY A 54 -2.18 2.58 8.08
N TRP A 55 -0.89 2.44 7.86
CA TRP A 55 -0.19 2.95 6.69
C TRP A 55 0.11 1.79 5.74
N TRP A 56 -0.35 1.88 4.50
CA TRP A 56 -0.04 0.92 3.43
C TRP A 56 0.70 1.62 2.30
N PRO A 57 1.70 0.95 1.71
CA PRO A 57 2.45 1.54 0.61
C PRO A 57 1.58 1.66 -0.62
N LEU A 58 1.71 2.77 -1.35
CA LEU A 58 1.24 2.89 -2.71
C LEU A 58 2.32 2.36 -3.66
N THR A 59 1.86 1.72 -4.74
CA THR A 59 2.76 1.20 -5.76
C THR A 59 2.37 1.76 -7.11
N GLU A 60 3.36 2.22 -7.88
CA GLU A 60 3.18 2.55 -9.29
C GLU A 60 3.67 1.38 -10.16
N SER A 61 2.91 1.06 -11.20
CA SER A 61 3.31 0.07 -12.19
C SER A 61 4.00 0.79 -13.33
N HIS A 62 5.34 0.79 -13.34
CA HIS A 62 6.08 1.34 -14.46
C HIS A 62 5.95 0.43 -15.70
N ARG A 63 6.09 1.02 -16.91
CA ARG A 63 5.91 0.32 -18.20
C ARG A 63 6.80 -0.93 -18.38
N ASP A 64 7.87 -1.04 -17.60
CA ASP A 64 8.79 -2.19 -17.58
C ASP A 64 8.34 -3.34 -16.66
N GLY A 65 7.13 -3.27 -16.08
CA GLY A 65 6.58 -4.32 -15.20
C GLY A 65 7.16 -4.33 -13.78
N LYS A 66 8.06 -3.40 -13.45
CA LYS A 66 8.65 -3.24 -12.12
C LYS A 66 7.70 -2.44 -11.21
N THR A 67 7.44 -2.96 -10.02
CA THR A 67 6.63 -2.28 -9.00
C THR A 67 7.55 -1.63 -7.97
N GLU A 68 7.50 -0.30 -7.86
CA GLU A 68 8.28 0.48 -6.90
C GLU A 68 7.36 1.24 -5.95
N LEU A 69 7.87 1.57 -4.76
CA LEU A 69 7.16 2.41 -3.79
C LEU A 69 7.09 3.83 -4.34
N THR A 70 5.89 4.43 -4.32
CA THR A 70 5.80 5.87 -4.51
C THR A 70 6.21 6.57 -3.22
N ALA A 71 7.17 7.49 -3.32
CA ALA A 71 7.74 8.25 -2.21
C ALA A 71 6.90 9.49 -1.87
#